data_AF-A0A933CT25-F1
#
_entry.id   AF-A0A933CT25-F1
#
_cell.length_a   1.000
_cell.length_b   1.000
_cell.length_c   1.000
_cell.angle_alpha   90.00
_cell.angle_beta   90.00
_cell.angle_gamma   90.00
#
_symmetry.space_group_name_H-M   'P 1'
#
loop_
_entity.id
_entity.type
_entity.pdbx_description
1 polymer ?
#
loop_
_entity_poly.entity_id
_entity_poly.type
_entity_poly.pdbx_seq_one_letter_code
_entity_poly.pdbx_strand_id
1 'polypeptide(L)'
;MIIDSFVGPENGNGVITQMVTSDFGSAATTLVIEGGTLIDGTGKAPLEDSVIVIEGDRFKAVGANGQIPIPPRSQVINVKGKTVLPGFIDGHAHWEDFDGELYLHLGITSIANIHLYQNGPWILAQRDGTNLGKIRGPRIWASGRAIGTRQGITVTESVRSAAGNIAVSSGEEARAIVRRKKQAGYDIIKINEFVPIEWVKEITDEAHHLGLRVAGHSWDAIGSSRAGIDSIEHIVSVGISSIADVARRLRIGTDRLAGKIDQEQVGIYYESNNYGDIMAAMVDHGVAWTPTIAKSFRPLSRSAERFKAREESLLSNPNAQYFPAALRSVVARVYERIDKYAPEQLERAKIAYGNSLEFIRRFVQVGGILKEGSDPPEGMPGLQMHIGMAMDVEAGVPPMTTIQAATLNAAKTFGKDKDFGSVEAGKVADLNIISGDPLRDIWMTQNVTMVVMNGKLVDIGFHADWKNPIPSPLPPYSIPWNIGIAPVAVTQGSGPTTLKVTGKKMRRYHRVTLNGQELETHFVREDLLEAIIPPEMIEAAGLYTVKVISPRASGGESHPAHLIVRFKQ
;
A
#
# COMPACT_ATOMS: atom_id res chain seq x y z
N MET A 1 26.34 -40.83 -20.22
CA MET A 1 25.78 -41.80 -21.18
C MET A 1 25.57 -41.05 -22.50
N ILE A 2 26.44 -41.31 -23.47
CA ILE A 2 26.33 -41.19 -24.93
C ILE A 2 25.84 -39.84 -25.56
N ILE A 3 26.83 -39.14 -26.15
CA ILE A 3 26.94 -38.49 -27.48
C ILE A 3 25.96 -37.33 -27.83
N ASP A 4 26.48 -36.11 -28.01
CA ASP A 4 26.73 -35.58 -29.38
C ASP A 4 27.67 -34.37 -29.44
N SER A 5 28.43 -34.34 -30.52
CA SER A 5 29.65 -33.54 -30.76
C SER A 5 29.42 -32.45 -31.81
N PHE A 6 30.07 -31.29 -31.66
CA PHE A 6 30.55 -30.51 -32.81
C PHE A 6 31.90 -29.86 -32.48
N VAL A 7 32.88 -30.11 -33.34
CA VAL A 7 34.27 -29.63 -33.29
C VAL A 7 34.47 -28.50 -34.29
N GLY A 8 35.22 -27.47 -33.90
CA GLY A 8 35.94 -26.52 -34.75
C GLY A 8 37.20 -26.02 -34.02
N PRO A 9 38.31 -25.69 -34.71
CA PRO A 9 39.64 -26.13 -34.26
C PRO A 9 40.55 -25.05 -33.64
N GLU A 10 41.41 -25.57 -32.75
CA GLU A 10 42.83 -25.25 -32.50
C GLU A 10 43.29 -23.81 -32.20
N ASN A 11 43.80 -23.60 -30.97
CA ASN A 11 45.26 -23.64 -30.71
C ASN A 11 45.61 -23.28 -29.25
N GLY A 12 46.53 -24.05 -28.66
CA GLY A 12 47.62 -23.48 -27.84
C GLY A 12 47.60 -23.71 -26.32
N ASN A 13 48.43 -24.68 -25.91
CA ASN A 13 49.25 -24.71 -24.68
C ASN A 13 48.60 -25.07 -23.34
N GLY A 14 48.91 -26.29 -22.91
CA GLY A 14 48.66 -26.78 -21.56
C GLY A 14 49.57 -26.14 -20.51
N VAL A 15 48.96 -25.89 -19.36
CA VAL A 15 49.58 -25.99 -18.04
C VAL A 15 48.61 -26.82 -17.20
N ILE A 16 49.07 -27.99 -16.73
CA ILE A 16 48.32 -28.83 -15.79
C ILE A 16 48.34 -28.12 -14.44
N THR A 17 47.26 -27.39 -14.13
CA THR A 17 47.02 -26.92 -12.76
C THR A 17 46.22 -28.01 -12.05
N GLN A 18 46.88 -28.76 -11.17
CA GLN A 18 46.21 -29.59 -10.16
C GLN A 18 45.22 -28.70 -9.40
N MET A 19 43.93 -28.90 -9.62
CA MET A 19 42.91 -28.41 -8.69
C MET A 19 43.02 -29.24 -7.42
N VAL A 20 43.77 -28.73 -6.45
CA VAL A 20 43.53 -29.06 -5.05
C VAL A 20 42.20 -28.39 -4.70
N THR A 21 41.13 -29.19 -4.72
CA THR A 21 39.84 -28.82 -4.13
C THR A 21 40.08 -28.68 -2.62
N SER A 22 40.49 -27.48 -2.21
CA SER A 22 40.36 -27.07 -0.82
C SER A 22 38.90 -26.74 -0.60
N ASP A 23 38.23 -27.67 0.06
CA ASP A 23 36.86 -27.54 0.56
C ASP A 23 36.88 -26.49 1.68
N PHE A 24 37.00 -25.21 1.30
CA PHE A 24 36.73 -24.10 2.21
C PHE A 24 35.22 -24.01 2.32
N GLY A 25 34.67 -24.65 3.36
CA GLY A 25 33.28 -24.47 3.75
C GLY A 25 32.90 -23.00 3.68
N SER A 26 31.85 -22.71 2.91
CA SER A 26 31.25 -21.38 2.77
C SER A 26 30.74 -20.92 4.14
N ALA A 27 31.63 -20.35 4.95
CA ALA A 27 31.21 -19.52 6.06
C ALA A 27 30.50 -18.30 5.46
N ALA A 28 29.26 -18.06 5.87
CA ALA A 28 28.49 -16.92 5.40
C ALA A 28 29.31 -15.63 5.64
N THR A 29 29.62 -14.91 4.56
CA THR A 29 30.40 -13.67 4.63
C THR A 29 29.62 -12.65 5.45
N THR A 30 30.20 -12.20 6.57
CA THR A 30 29.64 -11.12 7.41
C THR A 30 29.54 -9.83 6.60
N LEU A 31 28.38 -9.17 6.63
CA LEU A 31 28.18 -7.86 6.02
C LEU A 31 28.38 -6.76 7.07
N VAL A 32 29.12 -5.71 6.74
CA VAL A 32 29.33 -4.56 7.63
C VAL A 32 28.98 -3.28 6.91
N ILE A 33 28.11 -2.47 7.53
CA ILE A 33 27.78 -1.12 7.08
C ILE A 33 28.54 -0.14 7.97
N GLU A 34 29.38 0.71 7.38
CA GLU A 34 30.33 1.57 8.11
C GLU A 34 30.25 3.04 7.69
N GLY A 35 30.34 3.95 8.66
CA GLY A 35 30.67 5.36 8.47
C GLY A 35 29.48 6.30 8.28
N GLY A 36 28.25 5.78 8.25
CA GLY A 36 27.04 6.58 8.13
C GLY A 36 26.52 7.10 9.46
N THR A 37 25.60 8.08 9.40
CA THR A 37 24.83 8.54 10.57
C THR A 37 23.66 7.58 10.79
N LEU A 38 23.67 6.82 11.88
CA LEU A 38 22.60 5.89 12.21
C LEU A 38 21.50 6.58 13.03
N ILE A 39 20.28 6.54 12.52
CA ILE A 39 19.05 6.77 13.29
C ILE A 39 18.44 5.40 13.54
N ASP A 40 18.53 4.87 14.76
CA ASP A 40 18.24 3.45 15.04
C ASP A 40 16.73 3.12 15.17
N GLY A 41 15.84 4.10 15.04
CA GLY A 41 14.38 3.94 15.20
C GLY A 41 13.88 3.88 16.64
N THR A 42 14.77 3.92 17.64
CA THR A 42 14.39 3.89 19.06
C THR A 42 14.01 5.26 19.63
N GLY A 43 14.33 6.33 18.89
CA GLY A 43 14.14 7.72 19.33
C GLY A 43 15.36 8.31 20.05
N LYS A 44 16.43 7.53 20.22
CA LYS A 44 17.72 8.01 20.72
C LYS A 44 18.36 9.00 19.74
N ALA A 45 19.32 9.77 20.25
CA ALA A 45 20.13 10.65 19.41
C ALA A 45 20.83 9.86 18.30
N PRO A 46 20.97 10.43 17.09
CA PRO A 46 21.69 9.78 16.00
C PRO A 46 23.13 9.42 16.39
N LEU A 47 23.59 8.28 15.90
CA LEU A 47 24.97 7.80 16.08
C LEU A 47 25.78 8.11 14.83
N GLU A 48 26.63 9.11 14.91
CA GLU A 48 27.58 9.46 13.84
C GLU A 48 28.69 8.41 13.69
N ASP A 49 29.23 8.26 12.48
CA ASP A 49 30.31 7.31 12.15
C ASP A 49 30.03 5.90 12.70
N SER A 50 28.83 5.39 12.40
CA SER A 50 28.34 4.11 12.93
C SER A 50 28.97 2.89 12.23
N VAL A 51 29.09 1.79 12.96
CA VAL A 51 29.44 0.46 12.47
C VAL A 51 28.32 -0.51 12.83
N ILE A 52 27.76 -1.17 11.83
CA ILE A 52 26.70 -2.18 11.97
C ILE A 52 27.22 -3.49 11.39
N VAL A 53 27.40 -4.49 12.25
CA VAL A 53 27.85 -5.83 11.87
C VAL A 53 26.63 -6.73 11.71
N ILE A 54 26.51 -7.37 10.56
CA ILE A 54 25.41 -8.25 10.18
C ILE A 54 25.95 -9.66 9.95
N GLU A 55 25.41 -10.62 10.70
CA GLU A 55 25.77 -12.04 10.62
C GLU A 55 24.51 -12.84 10.33
N GLY A 56 24.48 -13.55 9.19
CA GLY A 56 23.26 -14.21 8.71
C GLY A 56 22.17 -13.17 8.39
N ASP A 57 21.01 -13.30 9.02
CA ASP A 57 19.85 -12.42 8.86
C ASP A 57 19.69 -11.41 10.00
N ARG A 58 20.67 -11.27 10.89
CA ARG A 58 20.55 -10.54 12.17
C ARG A 58 21.62 -9.48 12.34
N PHE A 59 21.29 -8.41 13.06
CA PHE A 59 22.28 -7.48 13.58
C PHE A 59 23.08 -8.17 14.68
N LYS A 60 24.38 -8.37 14.46
CA LYS A 60 25.28 -8.94 15.45
C LYS A 60 25.72 -7.90 16.48
N ALA A 61 26.11 -6.72 16.01
CA ALA A 61 26.60 -5.63 16.82
C ALA A 61 26.35 -4.29 16.12
N VAL A 62 26.10 -3.25 16.92
CA VAL A 62 25.82 -1.87 16.48
C VAL A 62 26.55 -0.94 17.44
N GLY A 63 27.34 0.00 16.92
CA GLY A 63 28.07 0.95 17.77
C GLY A 63 28.89 1.94 16.96
N ALA A 64 29.63 2.81 17.64
CA ALA A 64 30.50 3.78 16.97
C ALA A 64 31.72 3.08 16.34
N ASN A 65 32.28 3.69 15.30
CA ASN A 65 33.57 3.25 14.75
C ASN A 65 34.65 3.21 15.85
N GLY A 66 35.48 2.17 15.82
CA GLY A 66 36.48 1.87 16.84
C GLY A 66 35.96 1.20 18.12
N GLN A 67 34.63 1.13 18.35
CA GLN A 67 34.05 0.41 19.49
C GLN A 67 33.65 -1.03 19.14
N ILE A 68 33.31 -1.27 17.87
CA ILE A 68 32.86 -2.58 17.39
C ILE A 68 33.97 -3.21 16.54
N PRO A 69 34.49 -4.40 16.90
CA PRO A 69 35.48 -5.09 16.08
C PRO A 69 34.83 -5.58 14.78
N ILE A 70 35.44 -5.24 13.65
CA ILE A 70 35.03 -5.74 12.33
C ILE A 70 35.59 -7.16 12.16
N PRO A 71 34.75 -8.19 11.97
CA PRO A 71 35.23 -9.56 11.78
C PRO A 71 36.13 -9.69 10.53
N PRO A 72 37.20 -10.50 10.56
CA PRO A 72 38.02 -10.76 9.38
C PRO A 72 37.17 -11.30 8.22
N ARG A 73 37.57 -10.98 6.97
CA ARG A 73 36.87 -11.40 5.74
C ARG A 73 35.42 -10.90 5.62
N SER A 74 35.05 -9.83 6.34
CA SER A 74 33.76 -9.16 6.16
C SER A 74 33.66 -8.45 4.81
N GLN A 75 32.48 -8.43 4.22
CA GLN A 75 32.12 -7.48 3.17
C GLN A 75 31.80 -6.14 3.82
N VAL A 76 32.70 -5.16 3.72
CA VAL A 76 32.49 -3.82 4.28
C VAL A 76 31.94 -2.88 3.22
N ILE A 77 30.84 -2.19 3.53
CA ILE A 77 30.24 -1.16 2.69
C ILE A 77 30.33 0.17 3.43
N ASN A 78 31.13 1.08 2.88
CA ASN A 78 31.25 2.43 3.41
C ASN A 78 30.08 3.28 2.93
N VAL A 79 29.35 3.87 3.88
CA VAL A 79 28.18 4.73 3.65
C VAL A 79 28.39 6.12 4.24
N LYS A 80 29.64 6.58 4.32
CA LYS A 80 29.97 7.93 4.80
C LYS A 80 29.20 9.00 4.05
N GLY A 81 28.65 9.97 4.80
CA GLY A 81 27.82 11.05 4.27
C GLY A 81 26.38 10.64 3.93
N LYS A 82 25.98 9.41 4.24
CA LYS A 82 24.60 8.92 4.14
C LYS A 82 24.00 8.70 5.53
N THR A 83 22.68 8.62 5.58
CA THR A 83 21.93 8.28 6.79
C THR A 83 21.48 6.83 6.72
N VAL A 84 21.65 6.08 7.81
CA VAL A 84 21.20 4.70 7.97
C VAL A 84 19.98 4.67 8.89
N LEU A 85 18.94 3.95 8.48
CA LEU A 85 17.65 3.83 9.16
C LEU A 85 17.25 2.34 9.24
N PRO A 86 16.35 1.93 10.15
CA PRO A 86 15.69 0.65 10.04
C PRO A 86 14.94 0.54 8.71
N GLY A 87 14.74 -0.69 8.25
CA GLY A 87 13.80 -0.95 7.18
C GLY A 87 12.41 -0.40 7.53
N PHE A 88 11.79 0.33 6.61
CA PHE A 88 10.48 0.92 6.84
C PHE A 88 9.39 -0.14 6.80
N ILE A 89 8.32 0.12 7.55
CA ILE A 89 7.15 -0.73 7.67
C ILE A 89 5.93 0.09 7.26
N ASP A 90 5.31 -0.27 6.13
CA ASP A 90 4.00 0.29 5.79
C ASP A 90 2.94 -0.34 6.69
N GLY A 91 2.48 0.42 7.69
CA GLY A 91 1.54 -0.04 8.69
C GLY A 91 0.11 -0.20 8.19
N HIS A 92 -0.20 0.23 6.95
CA HIS A 92 -1.51 0.11 6.34
C HIS A 92 -1.38 -0.03 4.81
N ALA A 93 -0.94 -1.19 4.35
CA ALA A 93 -0.81 -1.49 2.93
C ALA A 93 -2.03 -2.24 2.39
N HIS A 94 -2.40 -1.99 1.13
CA HIS A 94 -3.23 -2.90 0.34
C HIS A 94 -2.37 -3.39 -0.83
N TRP A 95 -1.79 -4.58 -0.67
CA TRP A 95 -0.85 -5.16 -1.64
C TRP A 95 -1.51 -5.51 -2.95
N GLU A 96 -0.90 -5.07 -4.04
CA GLU A 96 -1.23 -5.46 -5.40
C GLU A 96 -0.04 -6.09 -6.12
N ASP A 97 -0.35 -6.82 -7.19
CA ASP A 97 0.64 -7.61 -7.93
C ASP A 97 1.73 -6.78 -8.61
N PHE A 98 1.55 -5.45 -8.75
CA PHE A 98 2.54 -4.56 -9.34
C PHE A 98 3.41 -3.79 -8.32
N ASP A 99 3.16 -3.93 -7.02
CA ASP A 99 3.75 -3.03 -6.02
C ASP A 99 5.18 -3.38 -5.61
N GLY A 100 5.62 -4.61 -5.88
CA GLY A 100 6.78 -5.20 -5.21
C GLY A 100 8.08 -4.41 -5.33
N GLU A 101 8.51 -4.07 -6.54
CA GLU A 101 9.73 -3.26 -6.68
C GLU A 101 9.53 -1.81 -6.22
N LEU A 102 8.30 -1.26 -6.31
CA LEU A 102 8.00 0.10 -5.83
C LEU A 102 8.21 0.22 -4.32
N TYR A 103 7.72 -0.74 -3.54
CA TYR A 103 7.94 -0.78 -2.09
C TYR A 103 9.43 -0.84 -1.75
N LEU A 104 10.19 -1.73 -2.40
CA LEU A 104 11.64 -1.85 -2.15
C LEU A 104 12.42 -0.60 -2.59
N HIS A 105 12.04 0.00 -3.73
CA HIS A 105 12.62 1.26 -4.22
C HIS A 105 12.46 2.42 -3.22
N LEU A 106 11.40 2.36 -2.41
CA LEU A 106 11.10 3.34 -1.37
C LEU A 106 11.54 2.88 0.04
N GLY A 107 12.31 1.79 0.13
CA GLY A 107 12.86 1.30 1.40
C GLY A 107 11.84 0.64 2.32
N ILE A 108 10.66 0.28 1.79
CA ILE A 108 9.67 -0.48 2.54
C ILE A 108 10.09 -1.95 2.50
N THR A 109 10.49 -2.46 3.66
CA THR A 109 10.98 -3.86 3.82
C THR A 109 9.89 -4.78 4.36
N SER A 110 8.87 -4.23 5.02
CA SER A 110 7.71 -4.97 5.50
C SER A 110 6.42 -4.18 5.28
N ILE A 111 5.31 -4.89 5.13
CA ILE A 111 3.98 -4.30 5.08
C ILE A 111 3.03 -5.03 6.03
N ALA A 112 2.21 -4.26 6.74
CA ALA A 112 0.99 -4.75 7.35
C ALA A 112 -0.13 -4.64 6.32
N ASN A 113 -0.43 -5.74 5.65
CA ASN A 113 -1.47 -5.77 4.64
C ASN A 113 -2.84 -5.96 5.31
N ILE A 114 -3.54 -4.83 5.50
CA ILE A 114 -4.79 -4.73 6.26
C ILE A 114 -5.96 -4.21 5.40
N HIS A 115 -6.43 -5.06 4.49
CA HIS A 115 -7.40 -4.71 3.45
C HIS A 115 -8.80 -5.29 3.73
N LEU A 116 -9.86 -4.61 3.29
CA LEU A 116 -11.24 -5.11 3.42
C LEU A 116 -11.57 -6.21 2.41
N TYR A 117 -11.14 -6.05 1.14
CA TYR A 117 -11.66 -6.82 0.00
C TYR A 117 -10.73 -7.93 -0.51
N GLN A 118 -9.60 -8.17 0.17
CA GLN A 118 -8.53 -9.00 -0.39
C GLN A 118 -8.88 -10.48 -0.49
N ASN A 119 -8.45 -11.12 -1.58
CA ASN A 119 -8.50 -12.57 -1.67
C ASN A 119 -7.50 -13.20 -0.67
N GLY A 120 -8.05 -13.87 0.35
CA GLY A 120 -7.28 -14.42 1.46
C GLY A 120 -6.19 -15.42 1.06
N PRO A 121 -6.48 -16.47 0.27
CA PRO A 121 -5.45 -17.39 -0.21
C PRO A 121 -4.40 -16.71 -1.10
N TRP A 122 -4.80 -15.75 -1.93
CA TRP A 122 -3.87 -15.06 -2.81
C TRP A 122 -2.79 -14.29 -2.03
N ILE A 123 -3.16 -13.52 -1.00
CA ILE A 123 -2.15 -12.76 -0.21
C ILE A 123 -1.19 -13.69 0.56
N LEU A 124 -1.63 -14.86 0.98
CA LEU A 124 -0.75 -15.85 1.60
C LEU A 124 0.26 -16.38 0.57
N ALA A 125 -0.17 -16.64 -0.66
CA ALA A 125 0.74 -17.03 -1.74
C ALA A 125 1.74 -15.91 -2.10
N GLN A 126 1.31 -14.64 -2.06
CA GLN A 126 2.19 -13.48 -2.22
C GLN A 126 3.26 -13.46 -1.12
N ARG A 127 2.85 -13.59 0.15
CA ARG A 127 3.75 -13.64 1.31
C ARG A 127 4.78 -14.75 1.16
N ASP A 128 4.34 -15.95 0.82
CA ASP A 128 5.21 -17.10 0.68
C ASP A 128 6.21 -16.86 -0.48
N GLY A 129 5.74 -16.30 -1.59
CA GLY A 129 6.58 -15.89 -2.72
C GLY A 129 7.64 -14.85 -2.34
N THR A 130 7.29 -13.82 -1.57
CA THR A 130 8.26 -12.81 -1.09
C THR A 130 9.26 -13.41 -0.10
N ASN A 131 8.80 -14.27 0.83
CA ASN A 131 9.67 -14.92 1.82
C ASN A 131 10.68 -15.87 1.17
N LEU A 132 10.30 -16.53 0.08
CA LEU A 132 11.16 -17.43 -0.69
C LEU A 132 12.04 -16.70 -1.73
N GLY A 133 11.92 -15.37 -1.85
CA GLY A 133 12.61 -14.57 -2.88
C GLY A 133 12.17 -14.86 -4.31
N LYS A 134 10.97 -15.46 -4.49
CA LYS A 134 10.35 -15.74 -5.80
C LYS A 134 9.50 -14.57 -6.32
N ILE A 135 9.08 -13.69 -5.42
CA ILE A 135 8.44 -12.43 -5.72
C ILE A 135 9.32 -11.33 -5.15
N ARG A 136 9.74 -10.38 -6.00
CA ARG A 136 10.48 -9.20 -5.53
C ARG A 136 9.51 -8.32 -4.76
N GLY A 137 9.78 -8.07 -3.49
CA GLY A 137 8.91 -7.24 -2.67
C GLY A 137 9.23 -7.30 -1.18
N PRO A 138 8.53 -6.49 -0.37
CA PRO A 138 8.62 -6.50 1.07
C PRO A 138 8.08 -7.80 1.66
N ARG A 139 8.42 -8.04 2.93
CA ARG A 139 7.77 -9.04 3.78
C ARG A 139 6.32 -8.66 4.03
N ILE A 140 5.41 -9.62 4.00
CA ILE A 140 3.97 -9.36 4.14
C ILE A 140 3.45 -9.94 5.46
N TRP A 141 2.85 -9.10 6.30
CA TRP A 141 2.00 -9.53 7.42
C TRP A 141 0.54 -9.45 6.98
N ALA A 142 -0.10 -10.60 6.85
CA ALA A 142 -1.39 -10.69 6.16
C ALA A 142 -2.57 -10.74 7.12
N SER A 143 -3.63 -10.00 6.81
CA SER A 143 -4.91 -10.10 7.53
C SER A 143 -6.03 -10.86 6.79
N GLY A 144 -5.88 -11.02 5.47
CA GLY A 144 -6.95 -11.51 4.58
C GLY A 144 -8.16 -10.57 4.58
N ARG A 145 -9.33 -11.08 4.20
CA ARG A 145 -10.60 -10.33 4.23
C ARG A 145 -10.93 -9.88 5.65
N ALA A 146 -11.34 -8.63 5.85
CA ALA A 146 -11.74 -8.16 7.18
C ALA A 146 -13.01 -8.88 7.70
N ILE A 147 -13.25 -8.80 9.00
CA ILE A 147 -14.49 -9.24 9.64
C ILE A 147 -15.51 -8.08 9.56
N GLY A 148 -16.68 -8.34 9.01
CA GLY A 148 -17.80 -7.41 8.94
C GLY A 148 -19.06 -8.01 9.56
N THR A 149 -20.18 -7.30 9.51
CA THR A 149 -21.45 -7.74 10.10
C THR A 149 -22.58 -7.84 9.07
N ARG A 150 -23.56 -8.72 9.31
CA ARG A 150 -24.86 -8.69 8.62
C ARG A 150 -25.92 -7.84 9.35
N GLN A 151 -25.56 -7.30 10.50
CA GLN A 151 -26.44 -6.58 11.42
C GLN A 151 -25.98 -5.13 11.59
N GLY A 152 -25.70 -4.43 10.49
CA GLY A 152 -25.52 -2.98 10.53
C GLY A 152 -26.82 -2.30 10.98
N ILE A 153 -26.73 -1.06 11.48
CA ILE A 153 -27.90 -0.31 11.96
C ILE A 153 -28.90 -0.11 10.83
N THR A 154 -28.41 0.03 9.60
CA THR A 154 -29.24 0.10 8.38
C THR A 154 -29.00 -1.08 7.44
N VAL A 155 -29.96 -1.32 6.53
CA VAL A 155 -29.81 -2.31 5.45
C VAL A 155 -28.62 -1.94 4.56
N THR A 156 -28.42 -0.66 4.26
CA THR A 156 -27.29 -0.17 3.46
C THR A 156 -25.95 -0.48 4.13
N GLU A 157 -25.85 -0.25 5.43
CA GLU A 157 -24.67 -0.62 6.22
C GLU A 157 -24.44 -2.12 6.21
N SER A 158 -25.48 -2.93 6.39
CA SER A 158 -25.40 -4.39 6.38
C SER A 158 -24.91 -4.92 5.02
N VAL A 159 -25.45 -4.41 3.91
CA VAL A 159 -25.02 -4.76 2.55
C VAL A 159 -23.57 -4.34 2.31
N ARG A 160 -23.19 -3.13 2.74
CA ARG A 160 -21.84 -2.61 2.58
C ARG A 160 -20.82 -3.37 3.44
N SER A 161 -21.17 -3.70 4.67
CA SER A 161 -20.34 -4.50 5.56
C SER A 161 -20.21 -5.93 5.05
N ALA A 162 -21.25 -6.52 4.46
CA ALA A 162 -21.15 -7.85 3.88
C ALA A 162 -20.36 -7.89 2.56
N ALA A 163 -20.33 -6.78 1.81
CA ALA A 163 -19.58 -6.68 0.57
C ALA A 163 -18.06 -6.67 0.85
N GLY A 164 -17.37 -7.74 0.43
CA GLY A 164 -15.91 -7.86 0.56
C GLY A 164 -15.42 -8.44 1.87
N ASN A 165 -16.15 -8.28 2.97
CA ASN A 165 -15.75 -8.78 4.29
C ASN A 165 -16.29 -10.20 4.55
N ILE A 166 -15.73 -10.89 5.55
CA ILE A 166 -16.35 -12.07 6.12
C ILE A 166 -17.44 -11.59 7.08
N ALA A 167 -18.68 -11.55 6.58
CA ALA A 167 -19.81 -11.08 7.35
C ALA A 167 -20.21 -12.12 8.41
N VAL A 168 -20.37 -11.68 9.66
CA VAL A 168 -20.85 -12.49 10.78
C VAL A 168 -22.16 -11.93 11.33
N SER A 169 -22.88 -12.74 12.10
CA SER A 169 -24.21 -12.41 12.65
C SER A 169 -24.29 -12.59 14.17
N SER A 170 -23.17 -12.94 14.80
CA SER A 170 -23.01 -13.03 16.25
C SER A 170 -21.54 -12.91 16.63
N GLY A 171 -21.25 -12.56 17.89
CA GLY A 171 -19.89 -12.50 18.37
C GLY A 171 -19.21 -13.89 18.49
N GLU A 172 -19.95 -14.98 18.73
CA GLU A 172 -19.38 -16.34 18.65
C GLU A 172 -18.95 -16.70 17.22
N GLU A 173 -19.74 -16.33 16.20
CA GLU A 173 -19.33 -16.50 14.80
C GLU A 173 -18.07 -15.66 14.51
N ALA A 174 -17.96 -14.46 15.09
CA ALA A 174 -16.78 -13.61 14.99
C ALA A 174 -15.53 -14.27 15.61
N ARG A 175 -15.63 -14.83 16.83
CA ARG A 175 -14.56 -15.61 17.47
C ARG A 175 -14.16 -16.82 16.63
N ALA A 176 -15.13 -17.54 16.09
CA ALA A 176 -14.87 -18.69 15.21
C ALA A 176 -14.11 -18.28 13.94
N ILE A 177 -14.37 -17.07 13.39
CA ILE A 177 -13.58 -16.52 12.28
C ILE A 177 -12.15 -16.21 12.70
N VAL A 178 -11.93 -15.62 13.88
CA VAL A 178 -10.59 -15.35 14.41
C VAL A 178 -9.78 -16.66 14.52
N ARG A 179 -10.36 -17.71 15.11
CA ARG A 179 -9.75 -19.06 15.18
C ARG A 179 -9.39 -19.61 13.80
N ARG A 180 -10.33 -19.56 12.85
CA ARG A 180 -10.10 -20.02 11.47
C ARG A 180 -8.99 -19.25 10.79
N LYS A 181 -8.91 -17.93 11.00
CA LYS A 181 -7.83 -17.11 10.44
C LYS A 181 -6.47 -17.45 11.04
N LYS A 182 -6.40 -17.66 12.36
CA LYS A 182 -5.18 -18.15 13.01
C LYS A 182 -4.73 -19.48 12.41
N GLN A 183 -5.66 -20.42 12.26
CA GLN A 183 -5.39 -21.74 11.67
C GLN A 183 -4.93 -21.65 10.21
N ALA A 184 -5.46 -20.69 9.45
CA ALA A 184 -5.03 -20.41 8.07
C ALA A 184 -3.68 -19.68 7.97
N GLY A 185 -3.10 -19.25 9.10
CA GLY A 185 -1.79 -18.62 9.14
C GLY A 185 -1.78 -17.11 8.88
N TYR A 186 -2.88 -16.40 9.14
CA TYR A 186 -2.89 -14.92 9.12
C TYR A 186 -2.20 -14.34 10.37
N ASP A 187 -1.57 -13.18 10.19
CA ASP A 187 -0.81 -12.46 11.22
C ASP A 187 -1.66 -11.45 12.00
N ILE A 188 -2.68 -10.89 11.35
CA ILE A 188 -3.45 -9.73 11.84
C ILE A 188 -4.95 -9.99 11.63
N ILE A 189 -5.79 -9.49 12.52
CA ILE A 189 -7.24 -9.42 12.31
C ILE A 189 -7.60 -7.99 11.90
N LYS A 190 -8.28 -7.84 10.75
CA LYS A 190 -8.90 -6.58 10.34
C LYS A 190 -10.40 -6.64 10.62
N ILE A 191 -10.98 -5.57 11.17
CA ILE A 191 -12.43 -5.40 11.34
C ILE A 191 -12.97 -4.19 10.56
N ASN A 192 -14.26 -4.26 10.19
CA ASN A 192 -15.02 -3.21 9.51
C ASN A 192 -15.75 -2.30 10.52
N GLU A 193 -16.01 -1.04 10.14
CA GLU A 193 -16.58 0.00 11.02
C GLU A 193 -17.97 -0.31 11.59
N PHE A 194 -18.71 -1.26 11.00
CA PHE A 194 -20.08 -1.59 11.39
C PHE A 194 -20.18 -2.74 12.38
N VAL A 195 -19.06 -3.37 12.76
CA VAL A 195 -19.08 -4.45 13.77
C VAL A 195 -19.50 -3.88 15.13
N PRO A 196 -20.55 -4.43 15.78
CA PRO A 196 -20.97 -3.98 17.11
C PRO A 196 -19.84 -4.06 18.14
N ILE A 197 -19.78 -3.08 19.06
CA ILE A 197 -18.66 -2.94 20.02
C ILE A 197 -18.52 -4.17 20.92
N GLU A 198 -19.63 -4.80 21.30
CA GLU A 198 -19.63 -6.05 22.05
C GLU A 198 -18.91 -7.17 21.27
N TRP A 199 -19.08 -7.25 19.95
CA TRP A 199 -18.37 -8.22 19.13
C TRP A 199 -16.92 -7.80 18.86
N VAL A 200 -16.62 -6.50 18.80
CA VAL A 200 -15.23 -6.03 18.78
C VAL A 200 -14.49 -6.56 19.99
N LYS A 201 -15.09 -6.49 21.19
CA LYS A 201 -14.51 -7.06 22.41
C LYS A 201 -14.33 -8.58 22.31
N GLU A 202 -15.32 -9.29 21.81
CA GLU A 202 -15.22 -10.75 21.64
C GLU A 202 -14.13 -11.14 20.62
N ILE A 203 -13.95 -10.35 19.56
CA ILE A 203 -12.90 -10.53 18.55
C ILE A 203 -11.52 -10.28 19.14
N THR A 204 -11.34 -9.19 19.88
CA THR A 204 -10.04 -8.80 20.47
C THR A 204 -9.63 -9.76 21.56
N ASP A 205 -10.53 -10.14 22.47
CA ASP A 205 -10.26 -11.13 23.52
C ASP A 205 -9.77 -12.47 22.91
N GLU A 206 -10.45 -12.97 21.86
CA GLU A 206 -10.04 -14.19 21.16
C GLU A 206 -8.73 -14.02 20.37
N ALA A 207 -8.55 -12.89 19.70
CA ALA A 207 -7.35 -12.61 18.92
C ALA A 207 -6.11 -12.54 19.84
N HIS A 208 -6.20 -11.82 20.95
CA HIS A 208 -5.13 -11.70 21.94
C HIS A 208 -4.83 -13.05 22.59
N HIS A 209 -5.85 -13.86 22.91
CA HIS A 209 -5.64 -15.23 23.40
C HIS A 209 -4.82 -16.09 22.43
N LEU A 210 -4.98 -15.87 21.11
CA LEU A 210 -4.23 -16.55 20.05
C LEU A 210 -2.93 -15.84 19.63
N GLY A 211 -2.55 -14.76 20.33
CA GLY A 211 -1.36 -13.96 20.03
C GLY A 211 -1.45 -13.18 18.70
N LEU A 212 -2.65 -12.81 18.26
CA LEU A 212 -2.89 -11.95 17.11
C LEU A 212 -3.24 -10.53 17.56
N ARG A 213 -3.05 -9.56 16.66
CA ARG A 213 -3.42 -8.15 16.87
C ARG A 213 -4.60 -7.76 15.99
N VAL A 214 -5.39 -6.79 16.43
CA VAL A 214 -6.61 -6.34 15.77
C VAL A 214 -6.48 -4.88 15.32
N ALA A 215 -6.64 -4.66 14.01
CA ALA A 215 -6.73 -3.33 13.41
C ALA A 215 -8.13 -3.12 12.80
N GLY A 216 -8.59 -1.88 12.67
CA GLY A 216 -9.95 -1.67 12.17
C GLY A 216 -10.32 -0.24 11.81
N HIS A 217 -11.38 -0.14 11.01
CA HIS A 217 -12.13 1.11 10.95
C HIS A 217 -13.02 1.22 12.17
N SER A 218 -13.29 2.45 12.61
CA SER A 218 -14.19 2.66 13.75
C SER A 218 -14.96 3.96 13.61
N TRP A 219 -16.26 3.94 13.94
CA TRP A 219 -17.07 5.16 14.13
C TRP A 219 -17.28 5.47 15.61
N ASP A 220 -16.69 4.67 16.49
CA ASP A 220 -16.63 4.87 17.94
C ASP A 220 -15.25 4.46 18.44
N ALA A 221 -14.29 5.36 18.26
CA ALA A 221 -12.91 5.15 18.67
C ALA A 221 -12.80 4.89 20.18
N ILE A 222 -13.60 5.57 21.00
CA ILE A 222 -13.62 5.38 22.45
C ILE A 222 -14.07 3.96 22.80
N GLY A 223 -15.22 3.52 22.26
CA GLY A 223 -15.73 2.16 22.48
C GLY A 223 -14.77 1.09 21.96
N SER A 224 -14.16 1.32 20.79
CA SER A 224 -13.21 0.38 20.18
C SER A 224 -11.93 0.25 21.00
N SER A 225 -11.41 1.36 21.53
CA SER A 225 -10.24 1.35 22.43
C SER A 225 -10.52 0.58 23.71
N ARG A 226 -11.68 0.82 24.35
CA ARG A 226 -12.11 0.08 25.54
C ARG A 226 -12.37 -1.40 25.27
N ALA A 227 -12.75 -1.73 24.05
CA ALA A 227 -12.93 -3.10 23.59
C ALA A 227 -11.60 -3.80 23.27
N GLY A 228 -10.44 -3.12 23.33
CA GLY A 228 -9.12 -3.73 23.17
C GLY A 228 -8.62 -3.82 21.73
N ILE A 229 -9.09 -2.95 20.83
CA ILE A 229 -8.48 -2.83 19.50
C ILE A 229 -7.02 -2.37 19.62
N ASP A 230 -6.10 -2.94 18.84
CA ASP A 230 -4.67 -2.55 18.89
C ASP A 230 -4.37 -1.36 17.98
N SER A 231 -5.13 -1.20 16.88
CA SER A 231 -4.92 -0.11 15.91
C SER A 231 -6.23 0.40 15.31
N ILE A 232 -6.41 1.72 15.37
CA ILE A 232 -7.50 2.42 14.65
C ILE A 232 -6.94 3.02 13.38
N GLU A 233 -7.67 2.86 12.28
CA GLU A 233 -7.23 3.33 10.98
C GLU A 233 -8.03 4.55 10.51
N HIS A 234 -7.36 5.47 9.83
CA HIS A 234 -7.84 6.67 9.16
C HIS A 234 -8.24 7.84 10.06
N ILE A 235 -7.96 9.05 9.59
CA ILE A 235 -8.41 10.31 10.21
C ILE A 235 -9.92 10.41 10.38
N VAL A 236 -10.68 9.80 9.46
CA VAL A 236 -12.14 9.82 9.53
C VAL A 236 -12.67 9.06 10.75
N SER A 237 -11.96 8.02 11.23
CA SER A 237 -12.41 7.22 12.36
C SER A 237 -12.41 8.04 13.66
N VAL A 238 -11.29 8.73 13.93
CA VAL A 238 -11.16 9.59 15.12
C VAL A 238 -11.95 10.89 14.96
N GLY A 239 -11.99 11.45 13.75
CA GLY A 239 -12.72 12.68 13.48
C GLY A 239 -14.24 12.53 13.61
N ILE A 240 -14.84 11.50 13.03
CA ILE A 240 -16.28 11.23 13.20
C ILE A 240 -16.60 10.85 14.66
N SER A 241 -15.68 10.16 15.35
CA SER A 241 -15.83 9.86 16.78
C SER A 241 -15.87 11.09 17.68
N SER A 242 -15.39 12.24 17.19
CA SER A 242 -15.48 13.52 17.94
C SER A 242 -16.87 14.12 17.97
N ILE A 243 -17.76 13.74 17.04
CA ILE A 243 -19.12 14.27 16.98
C ILE A 243 -19.95 13.65 18.12
N ALA A 244 -20.27 14.43 19.15
CA ALA A 244 -20.92 13.92 20.37
C ALA A 244 -22.34 13.38 20.11
N ASP A 245 -23.11 14.05 19.26
CA ASP A 245 -24.46 13.59 18.90
C ASP A 245 -24.37 12.35 18.00
N VAL A 246 -24.76 11.19 18.55
CA VAL A 246 -24.66 9.89 17.87
C VAL A 246 -25.46 9.88 16.55
N ALA A 247 -26.66 10.46 16.54
CA ALA A 247 -27.49 10.47 15.34
C ALA A 247 -26.84 11.31 14.21
N ARG A 248 -26.26 12.46 14.54
CA ARG A 248 -25.51 13.33 13.62
C ARG A 248 -24.24 12.63 13.14
N ARG A 249 -23.49 11.99 14.06
CA ARG A 249 -22.32 11.18 13.74
C ARG A 249 -22.65 10.14 12.65
N LEU A 250 -23.70 9.34 12.87
CA LEU A 250 -24.12 8.30 11.92
C LEU A 250 -24.58 8.89 10.58
N ARG A 251 -25.32 10.01 10.60
CA ARG A 251 -25.74 10.70 9.37
C ARG A 251 -24.54 11.19 8.55
N ILE A 252 -23.59 11.88 9.17
CA ILE A 252 -22.37 12.37 8.49
C ILE A 252 -21.55 11.21 7.93
N GLY A 253 -21.36 10.14 8.71
CA GLY A 253 -20.69 8.92 8.24
C GLY A 253 -21.37 8.31 7.02
N THR A 254 -22.71 8.22 7.05
CA THR A 254 -23.52 7.69 5.95
C THR A 254 -23.48 8.58 4.71
N ASP A 255 -23.63 9.90 4.87
CA ASP A 255 -23.64 10.85 3.75
C ASP A 255 -22.27 10.91 3.06
N ARG A 256 -21.17 10.79 3.81
CA ARG A 256 -19.82 10.60 3.25
C ARG A 256 -19.73 9.31 2.43
N LEU A 257 -20.19 8.19 2.98
CA LEU A 257 -20.16 6.90 2.28
C LEU A 257 -21.05 6.87 1.03
N ALA A 258 -22.13 7.65 1.02
CA ALA A 258 -23.02 7.83 -0.12
C ALA A 258 -22.48 8.85 -1.15
N GLY A 259 -21.34 9.48 -0.90
CA GLY A 259 -20.75 10.50 -1.80
C GLY A 259 -21.48 11.84 -1.78
N LYS A 260 -22.32 12.11 -0.78
CA LYS A 260 -22.97 13.43 -0.60
C LYS A 260 -22.05 14.44 0.08
N ILE A 261 -21.07 13.95 0.84
CA ILE A 261 -20.00 14.74 1.45
C ILE A 261 -18.68 14.18 0.93
N ASP A 262 -17.89 15.03 0.27
CA ASP A 262 -16.57 14.62 -0.19
C ASP A 262 -15.66 14.27 0.99
N GLN A 263 -14.82 13.26 0.79
CA GLN A 263 -13.88 12.77 1.80
C GLN A 263 -12.99 13.89 2.36
N GLU A 264 -12.58 14.82 1.51
CA GLU A 264 -11.72 15.96 1.84
C GLU A 264 -12.46 17.06 2.62
N GLN A 265 -13.80 17.04 2.66
CA GLN A 265 -14.61 18.05 3.34
C GLN A 265 -15.17 17.56 4.69
N VAL A 266 -15.11 16.26 5.00
CA VAL A 266 -15.74 15.69 6.21
C VAL A 266 -15.18 16.29 7.51
N GLY A 267 -13.91 16.71 7.51
CA GLY A 267 -13.24 17.26 8.69
C GLY A 267 -13.83 18.57 9.22
N ILE A 268 -14.66 19.28 8.45
CA ILE A 268 -15.36 20.47 8.92
C ILE A 268 -16.39 20.16 10.02
N TYR A 269 -16.82 18.90 10.13
CA TYR A 269 -17.80 18.46 11.13
C TYR A 269 -17.14 18.00 12.43
N TYR A 270 -15.81 17.93 12.51
CA TYR A 270 -15.13 17.45 13.70
C TYR A 270 -15.27 18.46 14.85
N GLU A 271 -15.47 17.95 16.07
CA GLU A 271 -15.70 18.74 17.27
C GLU A 271 -14.45 18.68 18.16
N SER A 272 -13.52 19.62 17.96
CA SER A 272 -12.19 19.61 18.60
C SER A 272 -12.20 19.67 20.13
N ASN A 273 -13.30 20.14 20.72
CA ASN A 273 -13.54 20.09 22.17
C ASN A 273 -13.63 18.66 22.71
N ASN A 274 -14.02 17.68 21.88
CA ASN A 274 -14.18 16.28 22.26
C ASN A 274 -12.95 15.41 21.93
N TYR A 275 -11.91 16.00 21.35
CA TYR A 275 -10.68 15.26 21.02
C TYR A 275 -10.01 14.66 22.25
N GLY A 276 -10.06 15.36 23.40
CA GLY A 276 -9.43 14.91 24.64
C GLY A 276 -9.88 13.52 25.08
N ASP A 277 -11.20 13.26 25.05
CA ASP A 277 -11.78 11.98 25.47
C ASP A 277 -11.36 10.82 24.56
N ILE A 278 -11.28 11.08 23.25
CA ILE A 278 -10.83 10.09 22.26
C ILE A 278 -9.36 9.77 22.48
N MET A 279 -8.53 10.81 22.60
CA MET A 279 -7.09 10.64 22.78
C MET A 279 -6.79 9.93 24.11
N ALA A 280 -7.49 10.28 25.19
CA ALA A 280 -7.36 9.61 26.48
C ALA A 280 -7.72 8.13 26.36
N ALA A 281 -8.86 7.79 25.76
CA ALA A 281 -9.24 6.38 25.56
C ALA A 281 -8.21 5.61 24.73
N MET A 282 -7.62 6.21 23.72
CA MET A 282 -6.60 5.55 22.90
C MET A 282 -5.27 5.40 23.67
N VAL A 283 -4.82 6.43 24.37
CA VAL A 283 -3.56 6.41 25.15
C VAL A 283 -3.66 5.43 26.32
N ASP A 284 -4.73 5.49 27.11
CA ASP A 284 -4.94 4.64 28.29
C ASP A 284 -4.98 3.16 27.94
N HIS A 285 -5.42 2.83 26.72
CA HIS A 285 -5.51 1.45 26.22
C HIS A 285 -4.37 1.08 25.26
N GLY A 286 -3.37 1.96 25.06
CA GLY A 286 -2.21 1.68 24.20
C GLY A 286 -2.54 1.47 22.72
N VAL A 287 -3.61 2.11 22.23
CA VAL A 287 -4.10 1.97 20.86
C VAL A 287 -3.29 2.83 19.90
N ALA A 288 -2.71 2.18 18.89
CA ALA A 288 -2.04 2.86 17.80
C ALA A 288 -3.02 3.48 16.82
N TRP A 289 -2.57 4.48 16.07
CA TRP A 289 -3.40 5.14 15.07
C TRP A 289 -2.62 5.46 13.80
N THR A 290 -3.25 5.16 12.65
CA THR A 290 -2.74 5.53 11.34
C THR A 290 -3.65 6.54 10.65
N PRO A 291 -3.22 7.81 10.49
CA PRO A 291 -4.05 8.85 9.88
C PRO A 291 -4.39 8.58 8.42
N THR A 292 -3.46 7.98 7.66
CA THR A 292 -3.53 7.81 6.18
C THR A 292 -3.83 9.14 5.46
N ILE A 293 -3.35 10.27 6.02
CA ILE A 293 -3.79 11.62 5.62
C ILE A 293 -3.46 11.94 4.16
N ALA A 294 -2.34 11.42 3.66
CA ALA A 294 -1.88 11.57 2.28
C ALA A 294 -2.85 11.03 1.23
N LYS A 295 -3.73 10.09 1.62
CA LYS A 295 -4.73 9.47 0.74
C LYS A 295 -5.63 10.50 0.08
N SER A 296 -6.11 11.47 0.85
CA SER A 296 -7.11 12.43 0.40
C SER A 296 -6.60 13.87 0.45
N PHE A 297 -5.71 14.20 1.38
CA PHE A 297 -5.34 15.59 1.66
C PHE A 297 -4.02 16.05 1.03
N ARG A 298 -3.25 15.18 0.37
CA ARG A 298 -1.94 15.57 -0.20
C ARG A 298 -1.97 16.77 -1.16
N PRO A 299 -3.03 17.05 -1.95
CA PRO A 299 -3.06 18.27 -2.78
C PRO A 299 -3.23 19.57 -1.98
N LEU A 300 -3.65 19.49 -0.71
CA LEU A 300 -3.86 20.66 0.16
C LEU A 300 -2.63 20.97 1.03
N SER A 301 -1.63 20.08 1.06
CA SER A 301 -0.36 20.33 1.75
C SER A 301 0.42 21.45 1.06
N ARG A 302 1.16 22.23 1.86
CA ARG A 302 2.14 23.19 1.32
C ARG A 302 3.24 22.55 0.45
N SER A 303 3.42 21.24 0.54
CA SER A 303 4.38 20.45 -0.24
C SER A 303 3.75 19.70 -1.42
N ALA A 304 2.47 19.98 -1.76
CA ALA A 304 1.74 19.27 -2.80
C ALA A 304 2.49 19.15 -4.14
N GLU A 305 3.11 20.24 -4.62
CA GLU A 305 3.88 20.21 -5.87
C GLU A 305 5.10 19.29 -5.81
N ARG A 306 5.77 19.23 -4.65
CA ARG A 306 6.90 18.32 -4.42
C ARG A 306 6.46 16.87 -4.45
N PHE A 307 5.29 16.57 -3.87
CA PHE A 307 4.71 15.24 -3.86
C PHE A 307 4.34 14.80 -5.28
N LYS A 308 3.62 15.66 -6.00
CA LYS A 308 3.20 15.42 -7.39
C LYS A 308 4.39 15.19 -8.31
N ALA A 309 5.44 16.02 -8.23
CA ALA A 309 6.64 15.84 -9.04
C ALA A 309 7.33 14.48 -8.80
N ARG A 310 7.35 13.99 -7.57
CA ARG A 310 7.92 12.66 -7.26
C ARG A 310 7.04 11.52 -7.75
N GLU A 311 5.72 11.61 -7.57
CA GLU A 311 4.77 10.65 -8.13
C GLU A 311 4.93 10.56 -9.66
N GLU A 312 5.01 11.71 -10.35
CA GLU A 312 5.21 11.79 -11.79
C GLU A 312 6.55 11.17 -12.22
N SER A 313 7.64 11.46 -11.51
CA SER A 313 8.97 10.90 -11.77
C SER A 313 8.99 9.36 -11.72
N LEU A 314 8.32 8.76 -10.73
CA LEU A 314 8.20 7.30 -10.62
C LEU A 314 7.32 6.73 -11.74
N LEU A 315 6.18 7.36 -12.01
CA LEU A 315 5.27 6.94 -13.07
C LEU A 315 5.88 7.08 -14.48
N SER A 316 6.83 8.01 -14.68
CA SER A 316 7.55 8.20 -15.95
C SER A 316 8.80 7.34 -16.08
N ASN A 317 9.15 6.52 -15.08
CA ASN A 317 10.36 5.72 -15.13
C ASN A 317 10.25 4.66 -16.26
N PRO A 318 11.18 4.64 -17.24
CA PRO A 318 11.11 3.73 -18.38
C PRO A 318 11.24 2.25 -17.98
N ASN A 319 11.78 1.95 -16.80
CA ASN A 319 11.88 0.59 -16.29
C ASN A 319 10.68 0.17 -15.45
N ALA A 320 9.76 1.09 -15.11
CA ALA A 320 8.54 0.81 -14.36
C ALA A 320 7.29 0.75 -15.28
N GLN A 321 7.47 0.42 -16.56
CA GLN A 321 6.41 0.38 -17.57
C GLN A 321 5.30 -0.64 -17.30
N TYR A 322 5.55 -1.60 -16.39
CA TYR A 322 4.57 -2.57 -15.95
C TYR A 322 3.53 -1.98 -14.98
N PHE A 323 3.76 -0.78 -14.42
CA PHE A 323 2.75 -0.10 -13.63
C PHE A 323 1.45 0.04 -14.44
N PRO A 324 0.30 -0.35 -13.86
CA PRO A 324 -0.95 -0.32 -14.59
C PRO A 324 -1.31 1.14 -14.91
N ALA A 325 -1.88 1.37 -16.09
CA ALA A 325 -2.33 2.71 -16.49
C ALA A 325 -3.35 3.31 -15.48
N ALA A 326 -4.04 2.45 -14.75
CA ALA A 326 -4.95 2.83 -13.70
C ALA A 326 -4.25 3.53 -12.51
N LEU A 327 -3.03 3.14 -12.14
CA LEU A 327 -2.27 3.80 -11.07
C LEU A 327 -2.06 5.28 -11.39
N ARG A 328 -1.61 5.59 -12.62
CA ARG A 328 -1.45 6.98 -13.11
C ARG A 328 -2.78 7.74 -13.02
N SER A 329 -3.87 7.12 -13.46
CA SER A 329 -5.18 7.75 -13.44
C SER A 329 -5.67 8.05 -12.02
N VAL A 330 -5.42 7.17 -11.06
CA VAL A 330 -5.87 7.39 -9.68
C VAL A 330 -5.02 8.44 -8.96
N VAL A 331 -3.70 8.43 -9.18
CA VAL A 331 -2.79 9.46 -8.65
C VAL A 331 -3.23 10.85 -9.14
N ALA A 332 -3.41 11.03 -10.46
CA ALA A 332 -3.82 12.30 -11.04
C ALA A 332 -5.19 12.77 -10.56
N ARG A 333 -6.14 11.85 -10.42
CA ARG A 333 -7.53 12.16 -10.04
C ARG A 333 -7.66 12.88 -8.71
N VAL A 334 -6.80 12.59 -7.73
CA VAL A 334 -6.91 13.25 -6.41
C VAL A 334 -6.57 14.75 -6.52
N TYR A 335 -5.54 15.11 -7.29
CA TYR A 335 -5.23 16.52 -7.58
C TYR A 335 -6.32 17.16 -8.44
N GLU A 336 -6.72 16.52 -9.55
CA GLU A 336 -7.76 17.03 -10.45
C GLU A 336 -9.10 17.30 -9.73
N ARG A 337 -9.41 16.53 -8.68
CA ARG A 337 -10.61 16.71 -7.87
C ARG A 337 -10.58 18.04 -7.13
N ILE A 338 -9.48 18.33 -6.45
CA ILE A 338 -9.27 19.57 -5.71
C ILE A 338 -9.20 20.77 -6.67
N ASP A 339 -8.54 20.63 -7.82
CA ASP A 339 -8.44 21.69 -8.84
C ASP A 339 -9.82 22.12 -9.38
N LYS A 340 -10.83 21.24 -9.30
CA LYS A 340 -12.20 21.50 -9.77
C LYS A 340 -13.14 22.03 -8.68
N TYR A 341 -12.70 22.14 -7.44
CA TYR A 341 -13.56 22.64 -6.36
C TYR A 341 -13.94 24.09 -6.58
N ALA A 342 -15.23 24.39 -6.37
CA ALA A 342 -15.66 25.77 -6.21
C ALA A 342 -14.97 26.40 -4.98
N PRO A 343 -14.83 27.75 -4.92
CA PRO A 343 -14.13 28.42 -3.81
C PRO A 343 -14.62 27.99 -2.42
N GLU A 344 -15.94 27.81 -2.25
CA GLU A 344 -16.52 27.35 -0.98
C GLU A 344 -16.12 25.91 -0.64
N GLN A 345 -16.15 24.99 -1.62
CA GLN A 345 -15.72 23.60 -1.42
C GLN A 345 -14.23 23.52 -1.06
N LEU A 346 -13.40 24.34 -1.72
CA LEU A 346 -11.97 24.42 -1.43
C LEU A 346 -11.71 24.95 -0.02
N GLU A 347 -12.43 25.98 0.40
CA GLU A 347 -12.31 26.52 1.76
C GLU A 347 -12.72 25.49 2.82
N ARG A 348 -13.83 24.78 2.61
CA ARG A 348 -14.25 23.69 3.50
C ARG A 348 -13.19 22.58 3.57
N ALA A 349 -12.57 22.23 2.44
CA ALA A 349 -11.53 21.22 2.40
C ALA A 349 -10.24 21.67 3.14
N LYS A 350 -9.87 22.95 3.04
CA LYS A 350 -8.75 23.53 3.80
C LYS A 350 -9.02 23.51 5.31
N ILE A 351 -10.23 23.86 5.74
CA ILE A 351 -10.63 23.76 7.16
C ILE A 351 -10.56 22.31 7.64
N ALA A 352 -11.11 21.37 6.86
CA ALA A 352 -11.06 19.95 7.18
C ALA A 352 -9.62 19.41 7.27
N TYR A 353 -8.73 19.88 6.39
CA TYR A 353 -7.31 19.56 6.46
C TYR A 353 -6.65 20.12 7.73
N GLY A 354 -6.90 21.39 8.06
CA GLY A 354 -6.41 22.01 9.30
C GLY A 354 -6.85 21.27 10.55
N ASN A 355 -8.13 20.87 10.63
CA ASN A 355 -8.66 20.07 11.74
C ASN A 355 -8.00 18.69 11.85
N SER A 356 -7.59 18.11 10.71
CA SER A 356 -6.87 16.84 10.66
C SER A 356 -5.44 16.98 11.18
N LEU A 357 -4.72 18.03 10.78
CA LEU A 357 -3.39 18.36 11.30
C LEU A 357 -3.44 18.66 12.81
N GLU A 358 -4.47 19.37 13.28
CA GLU A 358 -4.64 19.65 14.71
C GLU A 358 -4.78 18.36 15.53
N PHE A 359 -5.59 17.40 15.05
CA PHE A 359 -5.75 16.11 15.74
C PHE A 359 -4.42 15.35 15.80
N ILE A 360 -3.70 15.24 14.68
CA ILE A 360 -2.37 14.58 14.64
C ILE A 360 -1.43 15.18 15.67
N ARG A 361 -1.29 16.51 15.66
CA ARG A 361 -0.42 17.24 16.58
C ARG A 361 -0.78 16.96 18.04
N ARG A 362 -2.05 17.11 18.40
CA ARG A 362 -2.53 16.95 19.78
C ARG A 362 -2.40 15.50 20.26
N PHE A 363 -2.69 14.53 19.40
CA PHE A 363 -2.57 13.11 19.73
C PHE A 363 -1.12 12.75 20.09
N VAL A 364 -0.14 13.19 19.30
CA VAL A 364 1.29 12.97 19.62
C VAL A 364 1.71 13.71 20.89
N GLN A 365 1.25 14.95 21.09
CA GLN A 365 1.59 15.76 22.28
C GLN A 365 1.15 15.11 23.60
N VAL A 366 0.07 14.33 23.59
CA VAL A 366 -0.42 13.61 24.78
C VAL A 366 0.13 12.17 24.90
N GLY A 367 1.13 11.81 24.09
CA GLY A 367 1.78 10.50 24.13
C GLY A 367 1.10 9.41 23.29
N GLY A 368 0.22 9.80 22.36
CA GLY A 368 -0.42 8.88 21.42
C GLY A 368 0.57 8.14 20.53
N ILE A 369 0.26 6.88 20.21
CA ILE A 369 1.09 6.02 19.37
C ILE A 369 0.72 6.24 17.90
N LEU A 370 1.44 7.13 17.23
CA LEU A 370 1.31 7.34 15.79
C LEU A 370 2.00 6.19 15.01
N LYS A 371 1.31 5.63 14.02
CA LYS A 371 1.80 4.62 13.06
C LYS A 371 1.53 5.11 11.64
N GLU A 372 2.48 5.02 10.73
CA GLU A 372 2.28 5.44 9.33
C GLU A 372 1.86 4.31 8.38
N GLY A 373 1.23 4.66 7.26
CA GLY A 373 0.81 3.72 6.22
C GLY A 373 0.23 4.37 4.98
N SER A 374 0.26 3.67 3.84
CA SER A 374 -0.07 4.24 2.53
C SER A 374 -1.57 4.23 2.16
N ASP A 375 -2.31 3.19 2.54
CA ASP A 375 -3.72 2.97 2.22
C ASP A 375 -4.12 3.24 0.74
N PRO A 376 -3.43 2.60 -0.23
CA PRO A 376 -3.80 2.64 -1.65
C PRO A 376 -5.25 2.15 -1.82
N PRO A 377 -5.93 2.41 -2.97
CA PRO A 377 -5.37 2.81 -4.25
C PRO A 377 -5.36 4.32 -4.53
N GLU A 378 -5.81 5.20 -3.61
CA GLU A 378 -5.93 6.65 -3.87
C GLU A 378 -4.59 7.43 -3.88
N GLY A 379 -3.52 6.79 -4.37
CA GLY A 379 -2.18 7.35 -4.60
C GLY A 379 -1.16 6.22 -4.83
N MET A 380 0.14 6.55 -4.81
CA MET A 380 1.19 5.54 -5.03
C MET A 380 1.47 4.70 -3.75
N PRO A 381 1.40 3.36 -3.83
CA PRO A 381 1.81 2.46 -2.75
C PRO A 381 3.22 2.75 -2.26
N GLY A 382 3.46 2.66 -0.95
CA GLY A 382 4.72 3.03 -0.30
C GLY A 382 5.01 4.53 -0.28
N LEU A 383 4.90 5.25 -1.42
CA LEU A 383 5.21 6.68 -1.48
C LEU A 383 4.21 7.50 -0.65
N GLN A 384 2.94 7.09 -0.63
CA GLN A 384 1.94 7.74 0.24
C GLN A 384 2.31 7.69 1.72
N MET A 385 3.05 6.68 2.18
CA MET A 385 3.56 6.65 3.55
C MET A 385 4.60 7.76 3.77
N HIS A 386 5.55 7.95 2.84
CA HIS A 386 6.51 9.07 2.92
C HIS A 386 5.84 10.45 2.82
N ILE A 387 4.78 10.57 2.01
CA ILE A 387 3.96 11.78 1.94
C ILE A 387 3.25 12.00 3.29
N GLY A 388 2.68 10.95 3.89
CA GLY A 388 2.08 10.97 5.23
C GLY A 388 3.06 11.49 6.27
N MET A 389 4.27 10.93 6.29
CA MET A 389 5.37 11.40 7.15
C MET A 389 5.68 12.90 6.98
N ALA A 390 5.71 13.40 5.74
CA ALA A 390 5.91 14.82 5.48
C ALA A 390 4.75 15.69 6.02
N MET A 391 3.53 15.17 5.93
CA MET A 391 2.32 15.83 6.44
C MET A 391 2.21 15.76 7.97
N ASP A 392 2.74 14.73 8.62
CA ASP A 392 2.88 14.69 10.08
C ASP A 392 3.82 15.78 10.58
N VAL A 393 4.97 15.95 9.91
CA VAL A 393 5.90 17.04 10.23
C VAL A 393 5.26 18.41 9.94
N GLU A 394 4.44 18.52 8.90
CA GLU A 394 3.61 19.71 8.65
C GLU A 394 2.60 19.97 9.78
N ALA A 395 2.04 18.92 10.39
CA ALA A 395 1.20 19.02 11.58
C ALA A 395 1.97 19.45 12.84
N GLY A 396 3.30 19.41 12.81
CA GLY A 396 4.17 19.73 13.95
C GLY A 396 4.66 18.51 14.73
N VAL A 397 4.53 17.30 14.17
CA VAL A 397 5.16 16.10 14.73
C VAL A 397 6.68 16.19 14.54
N PRO A 398 7.51 15.91 15.57
CA PRO A 398 8.95 15.90 15.40
C PRO A 398 9.42 14.85 14.37
N PRO A 399 10.38 15.14 13.47
CA PRO A 399 10.85 14.19 12.47
C PRO A 399 11.29 12.82 13.02
N MET A 400 11.93 12.80 14.20
CA MET A 400 12.29 11.54 14.87
C MET A 400 11.05 10.70 15.20
N THR A 401 10.01 11.32 15.77
CA THR A 401 8.74 10.65 16.09
C THR A 401 8.06 10.12 14.82
N THR A 402 8.11 10.87 13.72
CA THR A 402 7.61 10.43 12.42
C THR A 402 8.39 9.22 11.88
N ILE A 403 9.72 9.17 12.04
CA ILE A 403 10.52 7.99 11.68
C ILE A 403 10.08 6.78 12.51
N GLN A 404 9.82 6.95 13.81
CA GLN A 404 9.29 5.87 14.67
C GLN A 404 7.92 5.38 14.21
N ALA A 405 7.05 6.28 13.72
CA ALA A 405 5.74 5.93 13.19
C ALA A 405 5.81 4.97 12.00
N ALA A 406 6.83 5.11 11.14
CA ALA A 406 7.09 4.24 9.98
C ALA A 406 8.05 3.06 10.29
N THR A 407 8.46 2.87 11.56
CA THR A 407 9.39 1.81 11.98
C THR A 407 8.91 1.14 13.27
N LEU A 408 9.47 1.51 14.43
CA LEU A 408 9.26 0.81 15.70
C LEU A 408 7.79 0.80 16.14
N ASN A 409 7.04 1.89 15.95
CA ASN A 409 5.63 1.93 16.35
C ASN A 409 4.78 0.97 15.52
N ALA A 410 5.04 0.89 14.20
CA ALA A 410 4.37 -0.06 13.33
C ALA A 410 4.68 -1.52 13.75
N ALA A 411 5.95 -1.82 14.06
CA ALA A 411 6.34 -3.14 14.55
C ALA A 411 5.66 -3.49 15.90
N LYS A 412 5.65 -2.56 16.87
CA LYS A 412 5.02 -2.75 18.18
C LYS A 412 3.53 -2.99 18.08
N THR A 413 2.84 -2.22 17.25
CA THR A 413 1.40 -2.33 17.01
C THR A 413 1.00 -3.76 16.65
N PHE A 414 1.81 -4.42 15.82
CA PHE A 414 1.53 -5.78 15.34
C PHE A 414 2.29 -6.88 16.11
N GLY A 415 2.94 -6.56 17.23
CA GLY A 415 3.69 -7.52 18.06
C GLY A 415 4.90 -8.13 17.35
N LYS A 416 5.52 -7.37 16.45
CA LYS A 416 6.68 -7.77 15.63
C LYS A 416 7.97 -7.06 16.05
N ASP A 417 7.92 -6.22 17.07
CA ASP A 417 9.02 -5.36 17.55
C ASP A 417 10.20 -6.11 18.17
N LYS A 418 10.01 -7.37 18.57
CA LYS A 418 11.13 -8.24 18.95
C LYS A 418 12.15 -8.40 17.82
N ASP A 419 11.67 -8.42 16.58
CA ASP A 419 12.48 -8.72 15.40
C ASP A 419 12.67 -7.51 14.47
N PHE A 420 11.75 -6.53 14.49
CA PHE A 420 11.71 -5.46 13.48
C PHE A 420 11.55 -4.06 14.09
N GLY A 421 11.76 -3.03 13.26
CA GLY A 421 11.43 -1.64 13.56
C GLY A 421 12.53 -0.84 14.26
N SER A 422 13.67 -1.46 14.61
CA SER A 422 14.86 -0.75 15.10
C SER A 422 16.15 -1.48 14.78
N VAL A 423 17.26 -0.75 14.78
CA VAL A 423 18.61 -1.28 14.54
C VAL A 423 19.26 -1.62 15.89
N GLU A 424 18.92 -2.80 16.41
CA GLU A 424 19.41 -3.30 17.70
C GLU A 424 19.95 -4.72 17.55
N ALA A 425 20.99 -5.07 18.31
CA ALA A 425 21.59 -6.40 18.26
C ALA A 425 20.55 -7.50 18.53
N GLY A 426 20.59 -8.57 17.75
CA GLY A 426 19.64 -9.69 17.79
C GLY A 426 18.37 -9.49 16.96
N LYS A 427 18.04 -8.27 16.50
CA LYS A 427 16.93 -8.04 15.58
C LYS A 427 17.27 -8.42 14.14
N VAL A 428 16.25 -8.61 13.31
CA VAL A 428 16.43 -8.91 11.88
C VAL A 428 17.08 -7.72 11.20
N ALA A 429 18.08 -8.01 10.36
CA ALA A 429 18.86 -7.01 9.67
C ALA A 429 18.14 -6.46 8.44
N ASP A 430 17.17 -5.57 8.69
CA ASP A 430 16.49 -4.76 7.69
C ASP A 430 16.94 -3.28 7.84
N LEU A 431 17.59 -2.72 6.82
CA LEU A 431 18.14 -1.36 6.81
C LEU A 431 17.77 -0.61 5.54
N ASN A 432 17.60 0.71 5.70
CA ASN A 432 17.57 1.68 4.61
C ASN A 432 18.79 2.59 4.71
N ILE A 433 19.49 2.77 3.58
CA ILE A 433 20.55 3.76 3.47
C ILE A 433 20.09 4.83 2.49
N ILE A 434 19.91 6.05 2.99
CA ILE A 434 19.35 7.17 2.23
C ILE A 434 20.38 8.27 1.99
N SER A 435 20.15 9.06 0.94
CA SER A 435 20.86 10.31 0.74
C SER A 435 20.12 11.47 1.43
N GLY A 436 20.84 12.25 2.23
CA GLY A 436 20.30 13.40 2.96
C GLY A 436 19.99 13.13 4.44
N ASP A 437 19.61 14.18 5.16
CA ASP A 437 19.31 14.16 6.59
C ASP A 437 17.79 14.25 6.82
N PRO A 438 17.13 13.15 7.25
CA PRO A 438 15.69 13.11 7.45
C PRO A 438 15.23 13.86 8.72
N LEU A 439 16.13 14.22 9.64
CA LEU A 439 15.79 15.05 10.79
C LEU A 439 15.72 16.54 10.44
N ARG A 440 16.37 16.96 9.35
CA ARG A 440 16.24 18.30 8.78
C ARG A 440 15.10 18.42 7.78
N ASP A 441 14.94 17.43 6.92
CA ASP A 441 13.84 17.35 5.96
C ASP A 441 13.38 15.89 5.84
N ILE A 442 12.24 15.58 6.48
CA ILE A 442 11.69 14.22 6.53
C ILE A 442 11.44 13.61 5.14
N TRP A 443 11.29 14.46 4.10
CA TRP A 443 11.17 13.99 2.73
C TRP A 443 12.41 13.27 2.22
N MET A 444 13.58 13.43 2.85
CA MET A 444 14.79 12.67 2.47
C MET A 444 14.61 11.16 2.66
N THR A 445 13.66 10.71 3.47
CA THR A 445 13.39 9.28 3.72
C THR A 445 13.08 8.47 2.46
N GLN A 446 12.52 9.09 1.41
CA GLN A 446 12.25 8.39 0.14
C GLN A 446 13.47 8.28 -0.80
N ASN A 447 14.57 9.01 -0.51
CA ASN A 447 15.79 9.01 -1.32
C ASN A 447 16.68 7.80 -0.99
N VAL A 448 16.10 6.60 -1.09
CA VAL A 448 16.75 5.33 -0.77
C VAL A 448 17.79 5.01 -1.84
N THR A 449 19.00 4.69 -1.39
CA THR A 449 20.12 4.33 -2.27
C THR A 449 20.55 2.88 -2.12
N MET A 450 20.21 2.25 -1.00
CA MET A 450 20.48 0.84 -0.74
C MET A 450 19.52 0.33 0.33
N VAL A 451 19.09 -0.91 0.16
CA VAL A 451 18.28 -1.66 1.12
C VAL A 451 19.03 -2.92 1.52
N VAL A 452 19.05 -3.20 2.81
CA VAL A 452 19.39 -4.50 3.36
C VAL A 452 18.11 -5.13 3.86
N MET A 453 17.83 -6.38 3.50
CA MET A 453 16.68 -7.13 4.00
C MET A 453 17.09 -8.56 4.33
N ASN A 454 16.74 -9.04 5.52
CA ASN A 454 17.22 -10.31 6.08
C ASN A 454 18.76 -10.44 5.97
N GLY A 455 19.47 -9.35 6.26
CA GLY A 455 20.94 -9.28 6.23
C GLY A 455 21.58 -9.30 4.85
N LYS A 456 20.79 -9.23 3.76
CA LYS A 456 21.30 -9.25 2.39
C LYS A 456 21.02 -7.93 1.67
N LEU A 457 21.96 -7.50 0.84
CA LEU A 457 21.70 -6.43 -0.12
C LEU A 457 20.55 -6.80 -1.04
N VAL A 458 19.60 -5.89 -1.18
CA VAL A 458 18.46 -6.03 -2.09
C VAL A 458 18.66 -5.10 -3.27
N ASP A 459 18.41 -5.60 -4.46
CA ASP A 459 18.30 -4.78 -5.66
C ASP A 459 16.96 -4.01 -5.64
N ILE A 460 17.07 -2.68 -5.66
CA ILE A 460 15.96 -1.73 -5.56
C ILE A 460 15.63 -1.03 -6.88
N GLY A 461 16.23 -1.51 -7.98
CA GLY A 461 15.93 -1.05 -9.33
C GLY A 461 14.58 -1.57 -9.83
N PHE A 462 13.99 -0.81 -10.76
CA PHE A 462 12.86 -1.28 -11.55
C PHE A 462 13.34 -2.11 -12.74
N HIS A 463 12.60 -3.15 -13.11
CA HIS A 463 12.89 -3.99 -14.27
C HIS A 463 11.69 -3.99 -15.23
N ALA A 464 11.91 -3.58 -16.47
CA ALA A 464 10.83 -3.39 -17.45
C ALA A 464 10.06 -4.68 -17.78
N ASP A 465 10.72 -5.83 -17.62
CA ASP A 465 10.19 -7.17 -17.84
C ASP A 465 9.66 -7.84 -16.57
N TRP A 466 9.74 -7.17 -15.42
CA TRP A 466 9.26 -7.72 -14.16
C TRP A 466 7.76 -8.02 -14.21
N LYS A 467 7.40 -9.19 -13.68
CA LYS A 467 6.04 -9.66 -13.53
C LYS A 467 5.91 -10.44 -12.25
N ASN A 468 4.79 -10.23 -11.56
CA ASN A 468 4.41 -11.10 -10.47
C ASN A 468 3.97 -12.46 -11.01
N PRO A 469 4.57 -13.57 -10.55
CA PRO A 469 4.22 -14.92 -11.02
C PRO A 469 2.80 -15.35 -10.62
N ILE A 470 2.17 -14.66 -9.67
CA ILE A 470 0.81 -14.93 -9.18
C ILE A 470 0.01 -13.62 -9.26
N PRO A 471 -0.51 -13.24 -10.44
CA PRO A 471 -1.23 -11.98 -10.60
C PRO A 471 -2.47 -11.90 -9.71
N SER A 472 -2.91 -10.68 -9.40
CA SER A 472 -4.08 -10.43 -8.56
C SER A 472 -5.35 -10.93 -9.27
N PRO A 473 -6.18 -11.79 -8.63
CA PRO A 473 -7.43 -12.25 -9.22
C PRO A 473 -8.52 -11.18 -9.19
N LEU A 474 -8.32 -10.12 -8.38
CA LEU A 474 -9.27 -9.04 -8.16
C LEU A 474 -8.51 -7.71 -8.31
N PRO A 475 -8.23 -7.25 -9.54
CA PRO A 475 -7.61 -5.95 -9.73
C PRO A 475 -8.42 -4.86 -9.02
N PRO A 476 -7.78 -3.97 -8.24
CA PRO A 476 -8.46 -2.88 -7.53
C PRO A 476 -9.05 -1.86 -8.51
N TYR A 477 -8.52 -1.89 -9.73
CA TYR A 477 -8.93 -1.06 -10.85
C TYR A 477 -10.02 -1.79 -11.65
N SER A 478 -11.27 -1.52 -11.29
CA SER A 478 -12.43 -2.22 -11.83
C SER A 478 -12.52 -2.23 -13.35
N ILE A 479 -12.80 -3.39 -13.92
CA ILE A 479 -13.27 -3.54 -15.29
C ILE A 479 -14.80 -3.38 -15.30
N PRO A 480 -15.37 -2.64 -16.25
CA PRO A 480 -16.81 -2.61 -16.46
C PRO A 480 -17.27 -3.98 -17.00
N TRP A 481 -17.66 -4.90 -16.12
CA TRP A 481 -18.00 -6.28 -16.52
C TRP A 481 -19.11 -6.35 -17.56
N ASN A 482 -20.17 -5.56 -17.40
CA ASN A 482 -21.29 -5.53 -18.34
C ASN A 482 -21.28 -4.20 -19.11
N ILE A 483 -21.27 -4.30 -20.43
CA ILE A 483 -21.26 -3.15 -21.34
C ILE A 483 -22.44 -3.19 -22.31
N GLY A 484 -22.91 -2.02 -22.71
CA GLY A 484 -23.85 -1.82 -23.82
C GLY A 484 -23.19 -0.99 -24.91
N ILE A 485 -23.65 -1.12 -26.16
CA ILE A 485 -23.08 -0.38 -27.29
C ILE A 485 -24.16 0.34 -28.12
N ALA A 486 -23.79 1.47 -28.74
CA ALA A 486 -24.62 2.17 -29.72
C ALA A 486 -23.73 2.86 -30.78
N PRO A 487 -24.01 2.72 -32.09
CA PRO A 487 -25.06 1.89 -32.66
C PRO A 487 -24.78 0.39 -32.47
N VAL A 488 -25.83 -0.44 -32.50
CA VAL A 488 -25.70 -1.92 -32.46
C VAL A 488 -25.49 -2.52 -33.85
N ALA A 489 -25.65 -1.73 -34.91
CA ALA A 489 -25.42 -2.15 -36.28
C ALA A 489 -24.84 -1.02 -37.14
N VAL A 490 -23.96 -1.38 -38.08
CA VAL A 490 -23.32 -0.49 -39.07
C VAL A 490 -23.30 -1.17 -40.44
N THR A 491 -22.97 -0.43 -41.50
CA THR A 491 -22.79 -1.01 -42.84
C THR A 491 -21.32 -1.36 -43.08
N GLN A 492 -21.07 -2.45 -43.78
CA GLN A 492 -19.75 -2.92 -44.20
C GLN A 492 -18.96 -1.78 -44.86
N GLY A 493 -17.75 -1.55 -44.37
CA GLY A 493 -16.86 -0.47 -44.82
C GLY A 493 -17.38 0.95 -44.60
N SER A 494 -18.42 1.15 -43.77
CA SER A 494 -18.90 2.49 -43.41
C SER A 494 -18.09 3.10 -42.29
N GLY A 495 -17.85 4.40 -42.33
CA GLY A 495 -17.16 5.10 -41.25
C GLY A 495 -16.28 6.26 -41.71
N PRO A 496 -15.46 6.81 -40.80
CA PRO A 496 -15.29 6.37 -39.40
C PRO A 496 -16.59 6.46 -38.59
N THR A 497 -16.86 5.46 -37.76
CA THR A 497 -18.08 5.41 -36.92
C THR A 497 -17.73 5.58 -35.45
N THR A 498 -18.38 6.53 -34.77
CA THR A 498 -18.30 6.66 -33.31
C THR A 498 -19.20 5.62 -32.63
N LEU A 499 -18.59 4.67 -31.95
CA LEU A 499 -19.24 3.68 -31.11
C LEU A 499 -19.30 4.18 -29.66
N LYS A 500 -20.50 4.43 -29.15
CA LYS A 500 -20.75 4.69 -27.73
C LYS A 500 -20.76 3.37 -26.98
N VAL A 501 -19.90 3.23 -25.98
CA VAL A 501 -19.83 2.06 -25.09
C VAL A 501 -20.20 2.48 -23.68
N THR A 502 -21.30 1.94 -23.18
CA THR A 502 -21.89 2.26 -21.86
C THR A 502 -21.61 1.14 -20.87
N GLY A 503 -21.48 1.47 -19.58
CA GLY A 503 -21.31 0.47 -18.51
C GLY A 503 -20.82 1.13 -17.23
N LYS A 504 -20.85 0.45 -16.08
CA LYS A 504 -20.49 1.09 -14.80
C LYS A 504 -18.98 1.15 -14.59
N LYS A 505 -18.49 2.24 -13.99
CA LYS A 505 -17.09 2.44 -13.58
C LYS A 505 -16.11 2.49 -14.77
N MET A 506 -16.52 3.11 -15.87
CA MET A 506 -15.61 3.47 -16.96
C MET A 506 -14.53 4.44 -16.47
N ARG A 507 -13.33 4.33 -17.05
CA ARG A 507 -12.15 5.13 -16.67
C ARG A 507 -11.34 5.53 -17.90
N ARG A 508 -10.55 6.61 -17.79
CA ARG A 508 -9.71 7.17 -18.87
C ARG A 508 -8.69 6.19 -19.48
N TYR A 509 -8.28 5.21 -18.69
CA TYR A 509 -7.34 4.19 -19.13
C TYR A 509 -8.01 3.00 -19.82
N HIS A 510 -9.33 2.84 -19.75
CA HIS A 510 -10.02 1.77 -20.46
C HIS A 510 -9.88 1.95 -21.97
N ARG A 511 -9.88 0.82 -22.67
CA ARG A 511 -9.83 0.76 -24.13
C ARG A 511 -10.94 -0.12 -24.64
N VAL A 512 -11.54 0.26 -25.76
CA VAL A 512 -12.52 -0.57 -26.46
C VAL A 512 -11.77 -1.39 -27.51
N THR A 513 -12.07 -2.68 -27.59
CA THR A 513 -11.56 -3.55 -28.65
C THR A 513 -12.69 -4.04 -29.53
N LEU A 514 -12.46 -4.13 -30.84
CA LEU A 514 -13.32 -4.79 -31.82
C LEU A 514 -12.61 -6.04 -32.35
N ASN A 515 -13.17 -7.23 -32.13
CA ASN A 515 -12.55 -8.52 -32.43
C ASN A 515 -11.11 -8.67 -31.87
N GLY A 516 -10.86 -8.09 -30.69
CA GLY A 516 -9.55 -8.13 -30.03
C GLY A 516 -8.55 -7.07 -30.50
N GLN A 517 -8.88 -6.28 -31.52
CA GLN A 517 -8.07 -5.14 -31.96
C GLN A 517 -8.52 -3.86 -31.24
N GLU A 518 -7.57 -3.11 -30.67
CA GLU A 518 -7.84 -1.86 -29.94
C GLU A 518 -8.35 -0.76 -30.88
N LEU A 519 -9.41 -0.06 -30.47
CA LEU A 519 -9.94 1.12 -31.13
C LEU A 519 -9.40 2.39 -30.46
N GLU A 520 -9.26 3.47 -31.22
CA GLU A 520 -9.10 4.80 -30.65
C GLU A 520 -10.27 5.07 -29.70
N THR A 521 -9.97 5.21 -28.41
CA THR A 521 -10.97 5.28 -27.34
C THR A 521 -10.83 6.58 -26.56
N HIS A 522 -11.92 7.32 -26.47
CA HIS A 522 -12.05 8.53 -25.66
C HIS A 522 -12.95 8.28 -24.46
N PHE A 523 -12.48 8.68 -23.29
CA PHE A 523 -13.31 8.68 -22.09
C PHE A 523 -14.19 9.92 -22.06
N VAL A 524 -15.51 9.71 -21.97
CA VAL A 524 -16.48 10.80 -21.87
C VAL A 524 -16.83 11.03 -20.39
N ARG A 525 -17.27 9.99 -19.69
CA ARG A 525 -17.62 10.03 -18.25
C ARG A 525 -17.65 8.61 -17.65
N GLU A 526 -17.89 8.49 -16.35
CA GLU A 526 -17.78 7.22 -15.60
C GLU A 526 -18.76 6.09 -16.04
N ASP A 527 -19.69 6.40 -16.94
CA ASP A 527 -20.62 5.45 -17.54
C ASP A 527 -20.56 5.36 -19.07
N LEU A 528 -19.62 6.07 -19.72
CA LEU A 528 -19.57 6.21 -21.18
C LEU A 528 -18.13 6.38 -21.71
N LEU A 529 -17.76 5.50 -22.64
CA LEU A 529 -16.64 5.65 -23.56
C LEU A 529 -17.16 5.89 -24.98
N GLU A 530 -16.38 6.58 -25.78
CA GLU A 530 -16.56 6.66 -27.24
C GLU A 530 -15.35 6.01 -27.90
N ALA A 531 -15.58 5.14 -28.87
CA ALA A 531 -14.52 4.49 -29.63
C ALA A 531 -14.74 4.68 -31.13
N ILE A 532 -13.66 4.92 -31.87
CA ILE A 532 -13.74 5.15 -33.32
C ILE A 532 -13.50 3.82 -34.03
N ILE A 533 -14.51 3.36 -34.78
CA ILE A 533 -14.41 2.21 -35.69
C ILE A 533 -14.01 2.75 -37.07
N PRO A 534 -12.79 2.49 -37.54
CA PRO A 534 -12.40 2.88 -38.88
C PRO A 534 -12.97 1.88 -39.90
N PRO A 535 -13.24 2.30 -41.15
CA PRO A 535 -13.94 1.47 -42.14
C PRO A 535 -13.22 0.17 -42.48
N GLU A 536 -11.88 0.14 -42.44
CA GLU A 536 -11.03 -1.03 -42.68
C GLU A 536 -11.23 -2.15 -41.64
N MET A 537 -11.71 -1.82 -40.43
CA MET A 537 -11.98 -2.83 -39.40
C MET A 537 -13.35 -3.51 -39.55
N ILE A 538 -14.17 -3.08 -40.53
CA ILE A 538 -15.49 -3.65 -40.80
C ILE A 538 -15.70 -3.95 -42.30
N GLU A 539 -14.65 -4.37 -42.99
CA GLU A 539 -14.66 -4.72 -44.41
C GLU A 539 -15.51 -5.94 -44.75
N ALA A 540 -15.87 -6.78 -43.77
CA ALA A 540 -16.73 -7.95 -43.97
C ALA A 540 -18.03 -7.81 -43.18
N ALA A 541 -19.16 -8.17 -43.80
CA ALA A 541 -20.41 -8.34 -43.06
C ALA A 541 -20.28 -9.48 -42.04
N GLY A 542 -20.85 -9.32 -40.85
CA GLY A 542 -20.74 -10.31 -39.79
C GLY A 542 -21.06 -9.77 -38.40
N LEU A 543 -20.85 -10.62 -37.40
CA LEU A 543 -20.99 -10.28 -35.99
C LEU A 543 -19.61 -10.00 -35.39
N TYR A 544 -19.40 -8.78 -34.90
CA TYR A 544 -18.13 -8.34 -34.34
C TYR A 544 -18.26 -8.25 -32.82
N THR A 545 -17.25 -8.75 -32.11
CA THR A 545 -17.20 -8.73 -30.65
C THR A 545 -16.59 -7.42 -30.17
N VAL A 546 -17.34 -6.70 -29.33
CA VAL A 546 -16.88 -5.49 -28.65
C VAL A 546 -16.60 -5.83 -27.19
N LYS A 547 -15.43 -5.44 -26.68
CA LYS A 547 -15.08 -5.54 -25.26
C LYS A 547 -14.46 -4.24 -24.78
N VAL A 548 -14.54 -4.02 -23.47
CA VAL A 548 -13.72 -3.02 -22.78
C VAL A 548 -12.59 -3.75 -22.04
N ILE A 549 -11.36 -3.33 -22.27
CA ILE A 549 -10.17 -3.86 -21.62
C ILE A 549 -9.53 -2.79 -20.73
N SER A 550 -8.82 -3.25 -19.70
CA SER A 550 -7.88 -2.41 -18.96
C SER A 550 -6.45 -2.74 -19.43
N PRO A 551 -5.71 -1.80 -20.03
CA PRO A 551 -4.39 -2.10 -20.57
C PRO A 551 -3.35 -2.36 -19.47
N ARG A 552 -2.55 -3.42 -19.68
CA ARG A 552 -1.42 -3.90 -18.84
C ARG A 552 -1.81 -4.54 -17.49
N ALA A 553 -0.82 -5.11 -16.81
CA ALA A 553 -0.94 -6.10 -15.72
C ALA A 553 -2.10 -5.83 -14.75
N SER A 554 -2.79 -6.91 -14.38
CA SER A 554 -4.07 -6.95 -13.62
C SER A 554 -5.33 -6.55 -14.42
N GLY A 555 -5.21 -6.06 -15.66
CA GLY A 555 -6.36 -5.69 -16.47
C GLY A 555 -7.10 -6.86 -17.12
N GLY A 556 -8.31 -7.16 -16.65
CA GLY A 556 -9.22 -8.11 -17.29
C GLY A 556 -10.09 -7.46 -18.38
N GLU A 557 -11.02 -8.24 -18.90
CA GLU A 557 -11.92 -7.86 -19.99
C GLU A 557 -13.37 -7.86 -19.54
N SER A 558 -14.18 -6.97 -20.11
CA SER A 558 -15.63 -7.02 -19.95
C SER A 558 -16.20 -8.30 -20.57
N HIS A 559 -17.42 -8.66 -20.19
CA HIS A 559 -18.25 -9.51 -21.02
C HIS A 559 -18.43 -8.89 -22.41
N PRO A 560 -18.54 -9.72 -23.46
CA PRO A 560 -18.66 -9.21 -24.82
C PRO A 560 -20.03 -8.54 -25.05
N ALA A 561 -20.02 -7.43 -25.78
CA ALA A 561 -21.15 -6.94 -26.56
C ALA A 561 -20.93 -7.26 -28.04
N HIS A 562 -21.97 -7.11 -28.87
CA HIS A 562 -21.91 -7.50 -30.28
C HIS A 562 -22.39 -6.39 -31.21
N LEU A 563 -21.54 -6.01 -32.16
CA LEU A 563 -21.83 -5.10 -33.26
C LEU A 563 -22.18 -5.89 -34.51
N ILE A 564 -23.30 -5.57 -35.15
CA ILE A 564 -23.73 -6.20 -36.40
C ILE A 564 -23.22 -5.36 -37.58
N VAL A 565 -22.33 -5.92 -38.41
CA VAL A 565 -21.92 -5.31 -39.67
C VAL A 565 -22.77 -5.88 -40.80
N ARG A 566 -23.61 -5.04 -41.38
CA ARG A 566 -24.55 -5.40 -42.46
C ARG A 566 -23.84 -5.31 -43.81
N PHE A 567 -24.28 -6.09 -44.79
CA PHE A 567 -23.80 -5.97 -46.16
C PHE A 567 -23.94 -4.55 -46.70
N LYS A 568 -22.92 -4.08 -47.42
CA LYS A 568 -23.02 -2.88 -48.26
C LYS A 568 -23.95 -3.21 -49.44
N GLN A 569 -24.96 -2.38 -49.64
CA GLN A 569 -25.84 -2.49 -50.81
C GLN A 569 -25.17 -1.95 -52.06
#